data_AF-A0A920SZS2-F1
#
_entry.id   AF-A0A920SZS2-F1
#
_cell.length_a   1.000
_cell.length_b   1.000
_cell.length_c   1.000
_cell.angle_alpha   90.00
_cell.angle_beta   90.00
_cell.angle_gamma   90.00
#
_symmetry.space_group_name_H-M   'P 1'
#
loop_
_entity.id
_entity.type
_entity.pdbx_description
1 polymer ?
#
loop_
_entity_poly.entity_id
_entity_poly.type
_entity_poly.pdbx_seq_one_letter_code
_entity_poly.pdbx_strand_id
1 'polypeptide(L)'
;MALKSRNICVVGDPDQSIYSWRHADPSNLTDFQSTFNETKIVTLDQSYRSTQIILEAADSVIGNKINGWRKIFGPRTTEAPESP
;
A
#
# COMPACT_ATOMS: atom_id res chain seq x y z
N MET A 1 22.41 -8.48 -9.67
CA MET A 1 22.80 -7.44 -8.70
C MET A 1 22.05 -7.56 -7.37
N ALA A 2 20.73 -7.78 -7.32
CA ALA A 2 20.01 -7.98 -6.05
C ALA A 2 20.38 -9.26 -5.27
N LEU A 3 20.70 -10.37 -5.98
CA LEU A 3 21.05 -11.66 -5.36
C LEU A 3 22.34 -11.65 -4.53
N LYS A 4 23.21 -10.64 -4.69
CA LYS A 4 24.54 -10.62 -4.06
C LYS A 4 24.56 -9.98 -2.67
N SER A 5 23.59 -9.10 -2.39
CA SER A 5 23.51 -8.34 -1.13
C SER A 5 22.13 -8.39 -0.45
N ARG A 6 21.11 -9.03 -1.07
CA ARG A 6 19.73 -9.14 -0.55
C ARG A 6 19.07 -7.82 -0.13
N ASN A 7 19.61 -6.67 -0.53
CA ASN A 7 19.07 -5.35 -0.22
C ASN A 7 18.10 -4.93 -1.34
N ILE A 8 16.82 -5.28 -1.17
CA ILE A 8 15.75 -4.89 -2.09
C ILE A 8 14.64 -4.18 -1.31
N CYS A 9 14.17 -3.07 -1.85
CA CYS A 9 13.03 -2.32 -1.34
C CYS A 9 12.02 -2.16 -2.49
N VAL A 10 10.76 -2.50 -2.23
CA VAL A 10 9.66 -2.38 -3.18
C VAL A 10 8.58 -1.54 -2.52
N VAL A 11 8.02 -0.60 -3.28
CA VAL A 11 6.93 0.28 -2.85
C VAL A 11 5.83 0.18 -3.89
N GLY A 12 4.58 0.09 -3.44
CA GLY A 12 3.44 0.10 -4.33
C GLY A 12 2.12 0.06 -3.56
N ASP A 13 1.03 0.20 -4.30
CA ASP A 13 -0.33 0.12 -3.81
C ASP A 13 -1.11 -0.82 -4.74
N PRO A 14 -1.57 -2.00 -4.25
CA PRO A 14 -2.36 -2.94 -5.04
C PRO A 14 -3.64 -2.32 -5.60
N ASP A 15 -4.26 -1.37 -4.87
CA ASP A 15 -5.50 -0.72 -5.30
C ASP A 15 -5.31 0.26 -6.46
N GLN A 16 -4.05 0.64 -6.74
CA GLN A 16 -3.64 1.49 -7.87
C GLN A 16 -3.03 0.70 -9.04
N SER A 17 -3.15 -0.63 -9.05
CA SER A 17 -2.69 -1.44 -10.19
C SER A 17 -3.66 -1.36 -11.37
N ILE A 18 -3.35 -0.54 -12.37
CA ILE A 18 -4.19 -0.29 -13.56
C ILE A 18 -3.64 -0.86 -14.88
N TYR A 19 -2.50 -1.56 -14.83
CA TYR A 19 -1.79 -2.07 -16.02
C TYR A 19 -1.94 -3.58 -16.24
N SER A 20 -3.03 -4.19 -15.76
CA SER A 20 -3.27 -5.64 -15.90
C SER A 20 -3.29 -6.11 -17.36
N TRP A 21 -3.80 -5.27 -18.27
CA TRP A 21 -3.81 -5.51 -19.72
C TRP A 21 -2.41 -5.54 -20.36
N ARG A 22 -1.38 -5.09 -19.65
CA ARG A 22 0.04 -5.27 -20.00
C ARG A 22 0.72 -6.35 -19.16
N HIS A 23 -0.05 -7.26 -18.59
CA HIS A 23 0.42 -8.36 -17.74
C HIS A 23 1.01 -7.91 -16.40
N ALA A 24 0.65 -6.72 -15.90
CA ALA A 24 0.99 -6.34 -14.53
C ALA A 24 0.12 -7.13 -13.55
N ASP A 25 0.78 -7.89 -12.67
CA ASP A 25 0.11 -8.67 -11.63
C ASP A 25 0.33 -8.01 -10.24
N PRO A 26 -0.73 -7.52 -9.56
CA PRO A 26 -0.62 -6.96 -8.21
C PRO A 26 -0.12 -7.98 -7.17
N SER A 27 -0.21 -9.29 -7.47
CA SER A 27 0.28 -10.37 -6.60
C SER A 27 1.78 -10.29 -6.36
N ASN A 28 2.54 -9.71 -7.30
CA ASN A 28 3.98 -9.48 -7.14
C ASN A 28 4.32 -8.62 -5.91
N LEU A 29 3.40 -7.73 -5.51
CA LEU A 29 3.57 -6.89 -4.34
C LEU A 29 3.06 -7.60 -3.07
N THR A 30 1.90 -8.25 -3.15
CA THR A 30 1.30 -8.92 -1.99
C THR A 30 2.08 -10.15 -1.53
N ASP A 31 2.66 -10.88 -2.48
CA ASP A 31 3.38 -12.13 -2.24
C ASP A 31 4.87 -11.88 -1.98
N PHE A 32 5.28 -10.62 -1.96
CA PHE A 32 6.66 -10.21 -1.73
C PHE A 32 7.17 -10.70 -0.36
N GLN A 33 6.34 -10.60 0.68
CA GLN A 33 6.67 -11.12 2.02
C GLN A 33 6.90 -12.64 2.03
N SER A 34 6.16 -13.38 1.20
CA SER A 34 6.27 -14.83 1.09
C SER A 34 7.48 -15.26 0.28
N THR A 35 7.89 -14.41 -0.68
CA THR A 35 9.07 -14.64 -1.52
C THR A 35 10.37 -14.29 -0.80
N PHE A 36 10.33 -13.31 0.11
CA PHE A 36 11.47 -12.84 0.89
C PHE A 36 11.14 -12.91 2.39
N ASN A 37 11.41 -14.06 3.02
CA ASN A 37 11.08 -14.36 4.42
C ASN A 37 11.63 -13.37 5.47
N GLU A 38 12.58 -12.49 5.12
CA GLU A 38 13.16 -11.46 6.02
C GLU A 38 12.65 -10.05 5.71
N THR A 39 11.51 -9.92 5.01
CA THR A 39 10.96 -8.62 4.62
C THR A 39 10.38 -7.86 5.81
N LYS A 40 10.80 -6.60 5.95
CA LYS A 40 10.11 -5.64 6.82
C LYS A 40 9.02 -4.93 6.03
N ILE A 41 7.78 -5.00 6.52
CA ILE A 41 6.65 -4.25 5.96
C ILE A 41 6.53 -2.92 6.69
N VAL A 42 6.40 -1.84 5.92
CA VAL A 42 6.09 -0.51 6.42
C VAL A 42 4.86 -0.01 5.66
N THR A 43 3.78 0.25 6.39
CA THR A 43 2.53 0.79 5.82
C THR A 43 2.47 2.29 6.02
N LEU A 44 2.10 3.03 4.97
CA LEU A 44 1.85 4.46 5.02
C LEU A 44 0.36 4.70 4.78
N ASP A 45 -0.40 4.79 5.87
CA ASP A 45 -1.87 4.91 5.87
C ASP A 45 -2.36 6.36 5.98
N GLN A 46 -1.45 7.32 6.12
CA GLN A 46 -1.79 8.73 6.16
C GLN A 46 -1.61 9.39 4.79
N SER A 47 -2.71 9.86 4.21
CA SER A 47 -2.66 10.73 3.02
C SER A 47 -2.38 12.18 3.42
N TYR A 48 -1.30 12.74 2.87
CA TYR A 48 -0.98 14.17 2.94
C TYR A 48 -1.42 14.94 1.68
N ARG A 49 -2.00 14.26 0.68
CA ARG A 49 -2.40 14.85 -0.61
C ARG A 49 -3.83 15.38 -0.59
N SER A 50 -4.76 14.57 -0.08
CA SER A 50 -6.19 14.79 -0.22
C SER A 50 -6.85 15.17 1.09
N THR A 51 -7.98 15.89 1.01
CA THR A 51 -8.82 16.18 2.18
C THR A 51 -9.64 14.96 2.61
N GLN A 52 -10.14 14.97 3.84
CA GLN A 52 -10.92 13.88 4.41
C GLN A 52 -12.12 13.48 3.54
N ILE A 53 -12.83 14.47 2.97
CA ILE A 53 -13.99 14.25 2.10
C ILE A 53 -13.61 13.44 0.84
N ILE A 54 -12.45 13.74 0.25
CA ILE A 54 -11.96 13.03 -0.94
C ILE A 54 -11.53 11.61 -0.58
N LEU A 55 -10.89 11.42 0.58
CA LEU A 55 -10.48 10.10 1.07
C LEU A 55 -11.69 9.20 1.32
N GLU A 56 -12.73 9.73 1.98
CA GLU A 56 -13.97 8.99 2.23
C GLU A 56 -14.69 8.59 0.94
N ALA A 57 -14.73 9.49 -0.05
CA ALA A 57 -15.29 9.18 -1.35
C ALA A 57 -14.49 8.06 -2.04
N ALA A 58 -13.15 8.13 -2.05
CA ALA A 58 -12.30 7.09 -2.63
C ALA A 58 -12.46 5.73 -1.93
N ASP A 59 -12.49 5.73 -0.59
CA ASP A 59 -12.69 4.54 0.23
C ASP A 59 -14.05 3.89 -0.05
N SER A 60 -15.10 4.68 -0.23
CA SER A 60 -16.43 4.17 -0.57
C SER A 60 -16.46 3.41 -1.91
N VAL A 61 -15.63 3.83 -2.87
CA VAL A 61 -15.53 3.19 -4.18
C VAL A 61 -14.68 1.92 -4.10
N ILE A 62 -13.56 1.96 -3.36
CA ILE A 62 -12.64 0.82 -3.21
C ILE A 62 -13.26 -0.28 -2.35
N GLY A 63 -14.04 0.06 -1.31
CA GLY A 63 -14.71 -0.90 -0.42
C GLY A 63 -15.72 -1.81 -1.10
N ASN A 64 -16.14 -1.50 -2.33
CA ASN A 64 -16.99 -2.35 -3.16
C ASN A 64 -16.22 -3.44 -3.93
N LYS A 65 -14.88 -3.48 -3.84
CA LYS A 65 -14.07 -4.54 -4.44
C LYS A 65 -14.32 -5.87 -3.72
N ILE A 66 -14.52 -6.92 -4.50
CA ILE A 66 -14.75 -8.31 -4.06
C ILE A 66 -13.56 -8.91 -3.31
N ASN A 67 -12.39 -8.25 -3.40
CA ASN A 67 -11.13 -8.68 -2.85
C ASN A 67 -10.92 -7.85 -1.57
N GLY A 68 -11.27 -8.40 -0.41
CA GLY A 68 -11.43 -7.71 0.87
C GLY A 68 -10.17 -7.13 1.52
N TRP A 69 -9.44 -6.26 0.83
CA TRP A 69 -8.38 -5.45 1.42
C TRP A 69 -9.02 -4.23 2.10
N ARG A 70 -8.84 -4.10 3.42
CA ARG A 70 -9.62 -3.18 4.25
C ARG A 70 -8.75 -2.10 4.91
N LYS A 71 -9.25 -0.86 4.78
CA LYS A 71 -8.85 0.43 5.37
C LYS A 71 -7.40 0.84 5.14
N ILE A 72 -7.20 1.65 4.08
CA ILE A 72 -5.92 2.31 3.79
C ILE A 72 -5.79 3.64 4.54
N PHE A 73 -6.90 4.30 4.89
CA PHE A 73 -6.84 5.59 5.59
C PHE A 73 -7.38 5.48 7.01
N GLY A 74 -6.49 5.62 7.99
CA GLY A 74 -6.86 5.91 9.37
C GLY A 74 -7.50 7.30 9.46
N PRO A 75 -8.36 7.58 10.47
CA PRO A 75 -8.76 8.95 10.75
C PRO A 75 -7.51 9.79 10.95
N ARG A 76 -7.48 11.02 10.40
CA ARG A 76 -6.35 11.94 10.58
C ARG A 76 -6.02 12.06 12.07
N THR A 77 -4.94 11.44 12.51
CA THR A 77 -4.36 11.70 13.83
C THR A 77 -3.86 13.14 13.78
N THR A 78 -4.44 14.00 14.60
CA THR A 78 -3.97 15.38 14.79
C THR A 78 -2.72 15.45 15.66
N GLU A 79 -2.20 14.31 16.11
CA GLU A 79 -1.00 14.21 16.92
C GLU A 79 0.20 14.08 15.99
N ALA A 80 1.04 15.11 16.00
CA ALA A 80 2.35 15.07 15.36
C ALA A 80 3.13 13.86 15.92
N PRO A 81 3.94 13.16 15.10
CA PRO A 81 4.85 12.17 15.65
C PRO A 81 5.75 12.87 16.66
N GLU A 82 5.69 12.43 17.93
CA GLU A 82 6.66 12.87 18.93
C GLU A 82 8.05 12.54 18.39
N SER A 83 8.86 13.59 18.25
CA SER A 83 10.25 13.50 17.81
C SER A 83 11.03 12.52 18.71
N PRO A 84 11.96 11.73 18.15
CA PRO A 84 12.86 10.89 18.95
C PRO A 84 13.80 11.72 19.83
#